data_AF-A0A2P2I5E1-F1
#
_entry.id   AF-A0A2P2I5E1-F1
#
_cell.length_a   1.000
_cell.length_b   1.000
_cell.length_c   1.000
_cell.angle_alpha   90.00
_cell.angle_beta   90.00
_cell.angle_gamma   90.00
#
_symmetry.space_group_name_H-M   'P 1'
#
loop_
_entity.id
_entity.type
_entity.pdbx_description
1 polymer ?
#
loop_
_entity_poly.entity_id
_entity_poly.type
_entity_poly.pdbx_seq_one_letter_code
_entity_poly.pdbx_strand_id
1 'polypeptide(L)'
;MAPRTGMYGPCSWCVRVAKWLPVVFIVGIVVWSYYAYVIQLNILTIESNIQKTLYLLVYHVILVLFVWSYWQTIFTDIGFVPKQFRLPPTELESYECAATEETRRDVLEHFMGKHGLPVVNRTMTGDIRYCEKCCHIKPDRCHHCSVCGECVLKMDHHCPWVNNCVSFTNYKFFVLFLGYAFLYCVFVAATTLQYIIEFWR
;
A
#
# COMPACT_ATOMS: atom_id res chain seq x y z
N MET A 1 20.62 9.65 7.66
CA MET A 1 19.49 9.44 6.73
C MET A 1 20.00 9.77 5.34
N ALA A 2 19.99 8.83 4.39
CA ALA A 2 20.25 9.20 3.00
C ALA A 2 19.07 10.06 2.51
N PRO A 3 19.30 11.16 1.77
CA PRO A 3 18.22 12.01 1.31
C PRO A 3 17.28 11.21 0.43
N ARG A 4 15.96 11.44 0.55
CA ARG A 4 15.00 11.00 -0.46
C ARG A 4 15.46 11.65 -1.77
N THR A 5 16.01 10.89 -2.71
CA THR A 5 16.35 11.38 -4.05
C THR A 5 15.04 11.56 -4.83
N GLY A 6 14.27 12.57 -4.43
CA GLY A 6 13.10 13.05 -5.14
C GLY A 6 13.42 14.42 -5.69
N MET A 7 13.39 14.55 -7.02
CA MET A 7 13.56 15.80 -7.77
C MET A 7 12.92 16.98 -7.03
N TYR A 8 13.72 17.98 -6.67
CA TYR A 8 13.24 19.21 -6.03
C TYR A 8 12.91 20.24 -7.12
N GLY A 9 11.63 20.47 -7.38
CA GLY A 9 11.15 21.46 -8.34
C GLY A 9 9.63 21.60 -8.32
N PRO A 10 9.05 22.68 -8.91
CA PRO A 10 7.60 22.92 -8.93
C PRO A 10 6.78 21.73 -9.47
N CYS A 11 7.33 21.04 -10.49
CA CYS A 11 6.75 19.83 -11.07
C CYS A 11 6.64 18.67 -10.06
N SER A 12 7.56 18.56 -9.10
CA SER A 12 7.55 17.54 -8.05
C SER A 12 6.39 17.72 -7.07
N TRP A 13 6.03 18.97 -6.76
CA TRP A 13 4.87 19.26 -5.93
C TRP A 13 3.58 18.87 -6.64
N CYS A 14 3.42 19.25 -7.91
CA CYS A 14 2.26 18.86 -8.72
C CYS A 14 2.09 17.34 -8.77
N VAL A 15 3.18 16.60 -8.98
CA VAL A 15 3.16 15.12 -8.98
C VAL A 15 2.78 14.56 -7.61
N ARG A 16 3.28 15.13 -6.51
CA ARG A 16 2.92 14.69 -5.15
C ARG A 16 1.43 14.89 -4.87
N VAL A 17 0.85 16.01 -5.30
CA VAL A 17 -0.58 16.28 -5.15
C VAL A 17 -1.40 15.35 -6.05
N ALA A 18 -1.00 15.19 -7.31
CA ALA A 18 -1.72 14.34 -8.28
C ALA A 18 -1.82 12.87 -7.82
N LYS A 19 -0.83 12.36 -7.08
CA LYS A 19 -0.86 11.01 -6.49
C LYS A 19 -2.01 10.78 -5.49
N TRP A 20 -2.58 11.84 -4.91
CA TRP A 20 -3.72 11.75 -4.01
C TRP A 20 -5.08 11.72 -4.72
N LEU A 21 -5.13 12.00 -6.03
CA LEU A 21 -6.38 12.03 -6.79
C LEU A 21 -7.19 10.73 -6.69
N PRO A 22 -6.60 9.53 -6.80
CA PRO A 22 -7.38 8.28 -6.64
C PRO A 22 -7.97 8.12 -5.24
N VAL A 23 -7.25 8.54 -4.19
CA VAL A 23 -7.74 8.48 -2.81
C VAL A 23 -8.92 9.44 -2.62
N VAL A 24 -8.77 10.69 -3.09
CA VAL A 24 -9.85 11.69 -3.02
C VAL A 24 -11.08 11.23 -3.78
N PHE A 25 -10.89 10.58 -4.94
CA PHE A 25 -11.99 10.01 -5.71
C PHE A 25 -12.75 8.92 -4.93
N ILE A 26 -12.04 7.97 -4.32
CA ILE A 26 -12.68 6.93 -3.50
C ILE A 26 -13.41 7.56 -2.30
N VAL A 27 -12.78 8.50 -1.59
CA VAL A 27 -13.44 9.22 -0.48
C VAL A 27 -14.71 9.93 -0.96
N GLY A 28 -14.67 10.57 -2.13
CA GLY A 28 -15.83 11.22 -2.74
C GLY A 28 -16.97 10.24 -3.01
N ILE A 29 -16.68 9.06 -3.58
CA ILE A 29 -17.68 7.99 -3.80
C ILE A 29 -18.27 7.53 -2.48
N VAL A 30 -17.44 7.31 -1.46
CA VAL A 30 -17.91 6.81 -0.16
C VAL A 30 -18.80 7.84 0.52
N VAL A 31 -18.40 9.12 0.53
CA VAL A 31 -19.22 10.22 1.09
C VAL A 31 -20.55 10.37 0.35
N TRP A 32 -20.53 10.33 -0.99
CA TRP A 32 -21.76 10.38 -1.77
C TRP A 32 -22.66 9.16 -1.50
N SER A 33 -22.08 7.96 -1.44
CA SER A 33 -22.82 6.74 -1.14
C SER A 33 -23.43 6.75 0.27
N TYR A 34 -22.76 7.37 1.24
CA TYR A 34 -23.30 7.61 2.57
C TYR A 34 -24.53 8.50 2.53
N TYR A 35 -24.43 9.64 1.83
CA TYR A 35 -25.57 10.53 1.65
C TYR A 35 -26.75 9.82 0.97
N ALA A 36 -26.49 9.09 -0.13
CA ALA A 36 -27.53 8.36 -0.85
C ALA A 36 -28.17 7.27 0.02
N TYR A 37 -27.38 6.48 0.72
CA TYR A 37 -27.91 5.37 1.52
C TYR A 37 -28.62 5.84 2.80
N VAL A 38 -28.02 6.78 3.53
CA VAL A 38 -28.56 7.22 4.82
C VAL A 38 -29.71 8.21 4.63
N ILE A 39 -29.52 9.24 3.80
CA ILE A 39 -30.53 10.29 3.64
C ILE A 39 -31.60 9.86 2.64
N GLN A 40 -31.22 9.61 1.39
CA GLN A 40 -32.19 9.37 0.33
C GLN A 40 -32.97 8.08 0.57
N LEU A 41 -32.27 6.97 0.80
CA LEU A 41 -32.95 5.70 1.02
C LEU A 41 -33.56 5.60 2.43
N ASN A 42 -32.74 5.61 3.49
CA ASN A 42 -33.23 5.24 4.83
C ASN A 42 -34.15 6.30 5.46
N ILE A 43 -33.84 7.59 5.33
CA ILE A 43 -34.66 8.64 5.95
C ILE A 43 -35.90 8.93 5.10
N LEU A 44 -35.73 9.12 3.78
CA LEU A 44 -36.80 9.63 2.91
C LEU A 44 -37.64 8.52 2.24
N THR A 45 -37.08 7.37 1.88
CA THR A 45 -37.82 6.32 1.14
C THR A 45 -38.41 5.24 2.03
N ILE A 46 -37.62 4.71 2.97
CA ILE A 46 -38.12 3.64 3.86
C ILE A 46 -39.17 4.26 4.80
N GLU A 47 -40.27 3.56 5.07
CA GLU A 47 -41.28 4.02 6.04
C GLU A 47 -41.12 3.36 7.41
N SER A 48 -40.79 2.05 7.43
CA SER A 48 -40.67 1.27 8.67
C SER A 48 -39.48 1.68 9.54
N ASN A 49 -39.75 2.22 10.73
CA ASN A 49 -38.71 2.63 11.68
C ASN A 49 -37.82 1.48 12.17
N ILE A 50 -38.38 0.26 12.29
CA ILE A 50 -37.63 -0.92 12.70
C ILE A 50 -36.61 -1.27 11.61
N GLN A 51 -37.05 -1.31 10.35
CA GLN A 51 -36.19 -1.62 9.22
C GLN A 51 -35.07 -0.57 9.07
N LYS A 52 -35.40 0.72 9.15
CA LYS A 52 -34.41 1.82 9.16
C LYS A 52 -33.34 1.60 10.22
N THR A 53 -33.76 1.33 11.45
CA THR A 53 -32.84 1.17 12.59
C THR A 53 -31.88 0.00 12.36
N LEU A 54 -32.39 -1.14 11.89
CA LEU A 54 -31.56 -2.31 11.60
C LEU A 54 -30.59 -2.06 10.44
N TYR A 55 -31.06 -1.47 9.34
CA TYR A 55 -30.21 -1.17 8.19
C TYR A 55 -29.11 -0.18 8.55
N LEU A 56 -29.46 0.92 9.23
CA LEU A 56 -28.49 1.93 9.66
C LEU A 56 -27.46 1.35 10.64
N LEU A 57 -27.87 0.52 11.61
CA LEU A 57 -26.94 -0.10 12.56
C LEU A 57 -25.88 -0.95 11.85
N VAL A 58 -26.32 -1.90 11.01
CA VAL A 58 -25.42 -2.80 10.29
C VAL A 58 -24.55 -2.02 9.30
N TYR A 59 -25.16 -1.08 8.56
CA TYR A 59 -24.46 -0.20 7.63
C TYR A 59 -23.31 0.55 8.28
N HIS A 60 -23.54 1.19 9.43
CA HIS A 60 -22.51 1.98 10.11
C HIS A 60 -21.39 1.10 10.66
N VAL A 61 -21.69 -0.11 11.16
CA VAL A 61 -20.64 -1.05 11.59
C VAL A 61 -19.74 -1.42 10.42
N ILE A 62 -20.31 -1.80 9.27
CA ILE A 62 -19.54 -2.17 8.07
C ILE A 62 -18.74 -0.96 7.56
N LEU A 63 -19.37 0.23 7.52
CA LEU A 63 -18.72 1.46 7.07
C LEU A 63 -17.53 1.83 7.97
N VAL A 64 -17.67 1.75 9.29
CA VAL A 64 -16.58 2.04 10.22
C VAL A 64 -15.41 1.08 9.99
N LEU A 65 -15.67 -0.22 9.84
CA LEU A 65 -14.63 -1.22 9.57
C LEU A 65 -13.95 -0.98 8.21
N PHE A 66 -14.72 -0.64 7.19
CA PHE A 66 -14.24 -0.29 5.86
C PHE A 66 -13.36 0.97 5.87
N VAL A 67 -13.83 2.07 6.46
CA VAL A 67 -13.08 3.33 6.53
C VAL A 67 -11.83 3.17 7.41
N TRP A 68 -11.93 2.45 8.53
CA TRP A 68 -10.79 2.20 9.41
C TRP A 68 -9.72 1.38 8.68
N SER A 69 -10.08 0.26 8.07
CA SER A 69 -9.10 -0.56 7.32
C SER A 69 -8.49 0.19 6.12
N TYR A 70 -9.28 1.01 5.41
CA TYR A 70 -8.76 1.89 4.35
C TYR A 70 -7.75 2.91 4.90
N TRP A 71 -8.08 3.58 6.00
CA TRP A 71 -7.18 4.52 6.68
C TRP A 71 -5.87 3.86 7.08
N GLN A 72 -5.92 2.70 7.74
CA GLN A 72 -4.71 1.97 8.13
C GLN A 72 -3.86 1.59 6.92
N THR A 73 -4.49 1.22 5.80
CA THR A 73 -3.78 0.87 4.58
C THR A 73 -3.03 2.07 3.97
N ILE A 74 -3.65 3.25 3.97
CA ILE A 74 -3.06 4.50 3.45
C ILE A 74 -1.92 4.96 4.35
N PHE A 75 -2.16 5.06 5.66
CA PHE A 75 -1.29 5.81 6.57
C PHE A 75 -0.29 4.95 7.37
N THR A 76 -0.33 3.62 7.23
CA THR A 76 0.72 2.77 7.81
C THR A 76 2.00 2.90 6.99
N ASP A 77 3.10 3.25 7.66
CA ASP A 77 4.42 3.29 7.05
C ASP A 77 4.85 1.92 6.52
N ILE A 78 5.46 1.90 5.33
CA ILE A 78 5.93 0.68 4.63
C ILE A 78 7.14 0.00 5.29
N GLY A 79 7.61 0.55 6.41
CA GLY A 79 8.79 0.12 7.13
C GLY A 79 10.09 0.42 6.38
N PHE A 80 11.22 0.12 7.02
CA PHE A 80 12.55 0.32 6.44
C PHE A 80 13.33 -0.97 6.44
N VAL A 81 14.22 -1.12 5.46
CA VAL A 81 15.21 -2.20 5.47
C VAL A 81 16.15 -2.02 6.67
N PRO A 82 16.36 -3.05 7.50
CA PRO A 82 17.26 -2.95 8.64
C PRO A 82 18.69 -2.57 8.24
N LYS A 83 19.36 -1.76 9.06
CA LYS A 83 20.69 -1.19 8.75
C LYS A 83 21.76 -2.25 8.49
N GLN A 84 21.64 -3.45 9.04
CA GLN A 84 22.58 -4.56 8.83
C GLN A 84 22.71 -5.00 7.37
N PHE A 85 21.69 -4.74 6.54
CA PHE A 85 21.73 -5.06 5.10
C PHE A 85 22.47 -4.00 4.28
N ARG A 86 22.71 -2.82 4.85
CA ARG A 86 23.32 -1.69 4.17
C ARG A 86 24.83 -1.84 4.17
N LEU A 87 25.45 -1.62 3.01
CA LEU A 87 26.90 -1.62 2.89
C LEU A 87 27.45 -0.41 3.66
N PRO A 88 28.44 -0.60 4.54
CA PRO A 88 29.18 0.51 5.12
C PRO A 88 30.02 1.22 4.04
N PRO A 89 30.45 2.48 4.27
CA PRO A 89 31.14 3.28 3.24
C PRO A 89 32.33 2.58 2.59
N THR A 90 33.15 1.87 3.36
CA THR A 90 34.34 1.17 2.85
C THR A 90 34.00 0.04 1.87
N GLU A 91 32.94 -0.73 2.17
CA GLU A 91 32.48 -1.82 1.29
C GLU A 91 31.74 -1.27 0.07
N LEU A 92 31.04 -0.14 0.25
CA LEU A 92 30.38 0.57 -0.85
C LEU A 92 31.42 1.13 -1.85
N GLU A 93 32.48 1.78 -1.36
CA GLU A 93 33.60 2.24 -2.20
C GLU A 93 34.25 1.06 -2.94
N SER A 94 34.46 -0.06 -2.25
CA SER A 94 34.99 -1.28 -2.86
C SER A 94 34.08 -1.83 -3.96
N TYR A 95 32.76 -1.82 -3.74
CA TYR A 95 31.76 -2.21 -4.74
C TYR A 95 31.72 -1.24 -5.94
N GLU A 96 31.80 0.06 -5.70
CA GLU A 96 31.74 1.10 -6.74
C GLU A 96 33.01 1.13 -7.60
N CYS A 97 34.18 0.95 -6.98
CA CYS A 97 35.48 0.90 -7.66
C CYS A 97 35.79 -0.45 -8.34
N ALA A 98 34.99 -1.48 -8.08
CA ALA A 98 35.14 -2.80 -8.69
C ALA A 98 35.04 -2.73 -10.23
N ALA A 99 36.08 -3.21 -10.91
CA ALA A 99 36.23 -3.10 -12.37
C ALA A 99 35.34 -4.07 -13.16
N THR A 100 34.93 -5.18 -12.55
CA THR A 100 34.12 -6.23 -13.20
C THR A 100 32.92 -6.64 -12.35
N GLU A 101 31.88 -7.17 -12.99
CA GLU A 101 30.70 -7.70 -12.29
C GLU A 101 31.04 -8.86 -11.35
N GLU A 102 32.05 -9.67 -11.68
CA GLU A 102 32.54 -10.75 -10.81
C GLU A 102 33.09 -10.19 -9.50
N THR A 103 33.96 -9.17 -9.57
CA THR A 103 34.49 -8.51 -8.37
C THR A 103 33.39 -7.83 -7.54
N ARG A 104 32.34 -7.29 -8.16
CA ARG A 104 31.16 -6.76 -7.46
C ARG A 104 30.40 -7.84 -6.69
N ARG A 105 30.23 -9.03 -7.29
CA ARG A 105 29.59 -10.17 -6.64
C ARG A 105 30.39 -10.64 -5.43
N ASP A 106 31.71 -10.73 -5.57
CA ASP A 106 32.60 -11.16 -4.49
C ASP A 106 32.52 -10.24 -3.27
N VAL A 107 32.46 -8.92 -3.48
CA VAL A 107 32.27 -7.94 -2.39
C VAL A 107 30.94 -8.20 -1.66
N LEU A 108 29.85 -8.43 -2.39
CA LEU A 108 28.54 -8.69 -1.81
C LEU A 108 28.49 -10.03 -1.07
N GLU A 109 29.08 -11.10 -1.62
CA GLU A 109 29.14 -12.43 -0.99
C GLU A 109 30.01 -12.40 0.26
N HIS A 110 31.18 -11.73 0.20
CA HIS A 110 32.05 -11.54 1.37
C HIS A 110 31.32 -10.79 2.49
N PHE A 111 30.67 -9.67 2.16
CA PHE A 111 29.90 -8.89 3.14
C PHE A 111 28.77 -9.72 3.75
N MET A 112 27.98 -10.42 2.93
CA MET A 112 26.88 -11.26 3.39
C MET A 112 27.36 -12.37 4.34
N GLY A 113 28.46 -13.07 3.99
CA GLY A 113 29.05 -14.14 4.79
C GLY A 113 29.64 -13.64 6.11
N LYS A 114 30.40 -12.53 6.08
CA LYS A 114 30.99 -11.90 7.26
C LYS A 114 29.93 -11.42 8.26
N HIS A 115 28.83 -10.88 7.77
CA HIS A 115 27.73 -10.37 8.60
C HIS A 115 26.64 -11.40 8.92
N GLY A 116 26.75 -12.63 8.39
CA GLY A 116 25.80 -13.71 8.63
C GLY A 116 24.35 -13.34 8.24
N LEU A 117 24.17 -12.62 7.14
CA LEU A 117 22.84 -12.15 6.74
C LEU A 117 21.95 -13.32 6.31
N PRO A 118 20.69 -13.40 6.80
CA PRO A 118 19.78 -14.49 6.45
C PRO A 118 19.11 -14.22 5.09
N VAL A 119 19.90 -14.24 3.99
CA VAL A 119 19.41 -14.02 2.62
C VAL A 119 19.61 -15.28 1.81
N VAL A 120 18.52 -15.96 1.46
CA VAL A 120 18.55 -17.19 0.66
C VAL A 120 18.20 -16.96 -0.80
N ASN A 121 17.36 -15.96 -1.13
CA ASN A 121 16.94 -15.74 -2.51
C ASN A 121 18.02 -15.05 -3.33
N ARG A 122 18.21 -15.55 -4.55
CA ARG A 122 19.17 -15.04 -5.53
C ARG A 122 18.45 -14.47 -6.76
N THR A 123 19.19 -13.80 -7.64
CA THR A 123 18.71 -13.45 -8.98
C THR A 123 18.59 -14.72 -9.85
N MET A 124 18.04 -14.59 -11.06
CA MET A 124 17.98 -15.71 -12.02
C MET A 124 19.36 -16.23 -12.42
N THR A 125 20.39 -15.40 -12.31
CA THR A 125 21.80 -15.74 -12.58
C THR A 125 22.51 -16.34 -11.36
N GLY A 126 21.83 -16.46 -10.21
CA GLY A 126 22.42 -16.99 -8.98
C GLY A 126 23.07 -15.93 -8.07
N ASP A 127 23.03 -14.65 -8.45
CA ASP A 127 23.71 -13.57 -7.73
C ASP A 127 22.92 -13.03 -6.53
N ILE A 128 23.62 -12.41 -5.58
CA ILE A 128 22.96 -11.67 -4.50
C ILE A 128 22.12 -10.53 -5.07
N ARG A 129 20.88 -10.43 -4.58
CA ARG A 129 19.96 -9.35 -4.94
C ARG A 129 20.40 -8.05 -4.26
N TYR A 130 21.03 -7.14 -5.00
CA TYR A 130 21.44 -5.83 -4.50
C TYR A 130 20.52 -4.69 -4.99
N CYS A 131 20.43 -3.59 -4.23
CA CYS A 131 19.80 -2.35 -4.68
C CYS A 131 20.83 -1.23 -4.77
N GLU A 132 21.20 -0.84 -5.98
CA GLU A 132 22.14 0.26 -6.22
C GLU A 132 21.61 1.60 -5.70
N LYS A 133 20.32 1.89 -5.93
CA LYS A 133 19.69 3.15 -5.51
C LYS A 133 19.67 3.35 -3.99
N CYS A 134 19.55 2.25 -3.24
CA CYS A 134 19.44 2.29 -1.78
C CYS A 134 20.73 1.83 -1.07
N CYS A 135 21.73 1.35 -1.81
CA CYS A 135 23.04 0.88 -1.37
C CYS A 135 22.97 -0.23 -0.30
N HIS A 136 22.13 -1.24 -0.49
CA HIS A 136 22.00 -2.35 0.45
C HIS A 136 21.65 -3.66 -0.27
N ILE A 137 22.03 -4.78 0.33
CA ILE A 137 21.54 -6.10 -0.07
C ILE A 137 20.04 -6.15 0.20
N LYS A 138 19.24 -6.62 -0.75
CA LYS A 138 17.79 -6.74 -0.59
C LYS A 138 17.50 -7.93 0.31
N PRO A 139 16.82 -7.75 1.46
CA PRO A 139 16.28 -8.87 2.21
C PRO A 139 15.38 -9.74 1.35
N ASP A 140 15.13 -10.97 1.78
CA ASP A 140 14.21 -11.85 1.09
C ASP A 140 12.82 -11.21 0.94
N ARG A 141 12.25 -11.36 -0.26
CA ARG A 141 10.98 -10.72 -0.68
C ARG A 141 10.96 -9.19 -0.67
N CYS A 142 12.08 -8.52 -0.44
CA CYS A 142 12.20 -7.06 -0.58
C CYS A 142 12.34 -6.67 -2.06
N HIS A 143 11.66 -5.60 -2.48
CA HIS A 143 11.80 -5.01 -3.82
C HIS A 143 11.91 -3.49 -3.74
N HIS A 144 12.55 -2.87 -4.73
CA HIS A 144 12.63 -1.41 -4.80
C HIS A 144 11.39 -0.86 -5.52
N CYS A 145 10.63 0.01 -4.86
CA CYS A 145 9.52 0.71 -5.49
C CYS A 145 10.01 2.06 -6.01
N SER A 146 10.02 2.25 -7.33
CA SER A 146 10.41 3.53 -7.94
C SER A 146 9.46 4.69 -7.59
N VAL A 147 8.19 4.40 -7.28
CA VAL A 147 7.18 5.41 -6.95
C VAL A 147 7.37 5.94 -5.53
N CYS A 148 7.69 5.05 -4.57
CA CYS A 148 8.05 5.40 -3.19
C CYS A 148 9.49 5.90 -3.09
N GLY A 149 10.38 5.45 -3.98
CA GLY A 149 11.80 5.82 -4.01
C GLY A 149 12.66 5.03 -3.02
N GLU A 150 12.18 3.89 -2.52
CA GLU A 150 12.87 3.09 -1.52
C GLU A 150 12.58 1.59 -1.64
N CYS A 151 13.38 0.79 -0.95
CA CYS A 151 13.17 -0.65 -0.85
C CYS A 151 12.11 -1.00 0.20
N VAL A 152 11.12 -1.78 -0.23
CA VAL A 152 9.94 -2.15 0.54
C VAL A 152 10.02 -3.61 0.94
N LEU A 153 9.90 -3.89 2.24
CA LEU A 153 9.92 -5.24 2.80
C LEU A 153 8.66 -6.01 2.42
N LYS A 154 8.82 -7.26 1.95
CA LYS A 154 7.73 -8.11 1.47
C LYS A 154 6.77 -7.32 0.55
N MET A 155 7.35 -6.58 -0.39
CA MET A 155 6.60 -5.75 -1.31
C MET A 155 5.64 -6.63 -2.11
N ASP A 156 4.35 -6.28 -2.08
CA ASP A 156 3.34 -6.87 -2.94
C ASP A 156 3.21 -6.03 -4.21
N HIS A 157 2.73 -4.78 -4.07
CA HIS A 157 2.67 -3.81 -5.16
C HIS A 157 2.60 -2.37 -4.64
N HIS A 158 2.75 -1.40 -5.55
CA HIS A 158 2.39 -0.01 -5.28
C HIS A 158 0.95 0.22 -5.72
N CYS A 159 0.08 0.68 -4.81
CA CYS A 159 -1.34 0.82 -5.09
C CYS A 159 -1.73 2.31 -5.13
N PRO A 160 -2.09 2.85 -6.32
CA PRO A 160 -2.49 4.25 -6.45
C PRO A 160 -3.75 4.59 -5.63
N TRP A 161 -4.66 3.63 -5.44
CA TRP A 161 -5.93 3.81 -4.71
C TRP A 161 -5.77 4.03 -3.21
N VAL A 162 -4.60 3.72 -2.65
CA VAL A 162 -4.24 4.01 -1.26
C VAL A 162 -3.04 4.94 -1.16
N ASN A 163 -2.54 5.43 -2.31
CA ASN A 163 -1.32 6.24 -2.44
C ASN A 163 -0.14 5.72 -1.59
N ASN A 164 0.00 4.39 -1.53
CA ASN A 164 1.00 3.74 -0.69
C ASN A 164 1.38 2.38 -1.27
N CYS A 165 2.54 1.86 -0.84
CA CYS A 165 2.93 0.49 -1.14
C CYS A 165 2.22 -0.49 -0.21
N VAL A 166 1.69 -1.56 -0.79
CA VAL A 166 1.21 -2.73 -0.03
C VAL A 166 2.42 -3.62 0.24
N SER A 167 2.69 -3.86 1.52
CA SER A 167 3.97 -4.37 2.01
C SER A 167 3.80 -5.15 3.30
N PHE A 168 4.90 -5.63 3.88
CA PHE A 168 4.90 -6.38 5.14
C PHE A 168 4.04 -5.75 6.25
N THR A 169 4.12 -4.43 6.43
CA THR A 169 3.51 -3.71 7.57
C THR A 169 2.01 -3.49 7.41
N ASN A 170 1.51 -3.36 6.18
CA ASN A 170 0.10 -3.02 5.90
C ASN A 170 -0.65 -4.07 5.08
N TYR A 171 -0.03 -5.21 4.73
CA TYR A 171 -0.69 -6.28 3.95
C TYR A 171 -1.99 -6.75 4.58
N LYS A 172 -2.01 -6.94 5.90
CA LYS A 172 -3.23 -7.32 6.64
C LYS A 172 -4.33 -6.27 6.50
N PHE A 173 -3.98 -4.99 6.62
CA PHE A 173 -4.94 -3.89 6.49
C PHE A 173 -5.51 -3.81 5.08
N PHE A 174 -4.66 -4.00 4.06
CA PHE A 174 -5.10 -4.04 2.67
C PHE A 174 -6.11 -5.18 2.41
N VAL A 175 -5.85 -6.39 2.93
CA VAL A 175 -6.80 -7.51 2.81
C VAL A 175 -8.11 -7.25 3.53
N LEU A 176 -8.06 -6.68 4.75
CA LEU A 176 -9.26 -6.28 5.49
C LEU A 176 -10.05 -5.19 4.74
N PHE A 177 -9.36 -4.21 4.17
CA PHE A 177 -9.95 -3.16 3.35
C PHE A 177 -10.73 -3.75 2.17
N LEU A 178 -10.14 -4.68 1.41
CA LEU A 178 -10.84 -5.34 0.31
C LEU A 178 -12.06 -6.15 0.79
N GLY A 179 -11.92 -6.88 1.90
CA GLY A 179 -13.01 -7.65 2.49
C GLY A 179 -14.19 -6.78 2.95
N TYR A 180 -13.91 -5.70 3.68
CA TYR A 180 -14.94 -4.78 4.15
C TYR A 180 -15.53 -3.93 3.03
N ALA A 181 -14.76 -3.57 2.00
CA ALA A 181 -15.27 -2.92 0.78
C ALA A 181 -16.28 -3.83 0.06
N PHE A 182 -15.96 -5.11 -0.08
CA PHE A 182 -16.86 -6.09 -0.67
C PHE A 182 -18.15 -6.25 0.14
N LEU A 183 -18.04 -6.41 1.46
CA LEU A 183 -19.21 -6.51 2.34
C LEU A 183 -20.07 -5.25 2.29
N TYR A 184 -19.45 -4.06 2.24
CA TYR A 184 -20.15 -2.79 2.08
C TYR A 184 -20.97 -2.77 0.78
N CYS A 185 -20.36 -3.09 -0.35
CA CYS A 185 -21.03 -3.12 -1.64
C CYS A 185 -22.18 -4.14 -1.68
N VAL A 186 -21.96 -5.36 -1.17
CA VAL A 186 -22.99 -6.40 -1.12
C VAL A 186 -24.16 -5.96 -0.23
N PHE A 187 -23.89 -5.39 0.94
CA PHE A 187 -24.93 -4.93 1.85
C PHE A 187 -25.78 -3.82 1.21
N VAL A 188 -25.14 -2.81 0.60
CA VAL A 188 -25.83 -1.73 -0.10
C VAL A 188 -26.64 -2.28 -1.27
N ALA A 189 -26.08 -3.12 -2.12
CA ALA A 189 -26.77 -3.73 -3.26
C ALA A 189 -27.99 -4.55 -2.82
N ALA A 190 -27.84 -5.42 -1.82
CA ALA A 190 -28.92 -6.29 -1.35
C ALA A 190 -30.08 -5.47 -0.74
N THR A 191 -29.77 -4.46 0.08
CA THR A 191 -30.80 -3.65 0.75
C THR A 191 -31.46 -2.61 -0.15
N THR A 192 -30.78 -2.16 -1.20
CA THR A 192 -31.34 -1.23 -2.20
C THR A 192 -32.16 -1.93 -3.29
N LEU A 193 -31.94 -3.23 -3.52
CA LEU A 193 -32.50 -3.96 -4.66
C LEU A 193 -34.02 -3.82 -4.79
N GLN A 194 -34.76 -3.98 -3.70
CA GLN A 194 -36.22 -3.87 -3.72
C GLN A 194 -36.70 -2.47 -4.15
N TYR A 195 -36.02 -1.42 -3.67
CA TYR A 195 -36.35 -0.03 -3.99
C TYR A 195 -35.95 0.35 -5.41
N ILE A 196 -34.87 -0.25 -5.92
CA ILE A 196 -34.52 -0.14 -7.34
C ILE A 196 -35.64 -0.76 -8.17
N ILE A 197 -36.10 -1.98 -7.84
CA ILE A 197 -37.19 -2.63 -8.57
C ILE A 197 -38.48 -1.79 -8.52
N GLU A 198 -38.82 -1.22 -7.37
CA GLU A 198 -39.98 -0.33 -7.22
C GLU A 198 -39.85 0.97 -8.01
N PHE A 199 -38.65 1.57 -8.08
CA PHE A 199 -38.41 2.78 -8.86
C PHE A 199 -38.61 2.59 -10.36
N TRP A 200 -38.32 1.38 -10.87
CA TRP A 200 -38.45 1.04 -12.30
C TRP A 200 -39.77 0.35 -12.66
N ARG A 201 -40.66 0.14 -11.69
CA ARG A 201 -42.03 -0.32 -11.94
C ARG A 201 -42.93 0.83 -12.33
#